data_AF-A0A5C8T1C1-F1
#
_entry.id   AF-A0A5C8T1C1-F1
#
_cell.length_a   1.000
_cell.length_b   1.000
_cell.length_c   1.000
_cell.angle_alpha   90.00
_cell.angle_beta   90.00
_cell.angle_gamma   90.00
#
_symmetry.space_group_name_H-M   'P 1'
#
loop_
_entity.id
_entity.type
_entity.pdbx_description
1 polymer ?
#
loop_
_entity_poly.entity_id
_entity_poly.type
_entity_poly.pdbx_seq_one_letter_code
_entity_poly.pdbx_strand_id
1 'polypeptide(L)'
;MRDGSRACASETGSKPSRRAEAGRRPSHRERPVASGVGSRAAVVRVCLAPLPAPLTGRRLPSMQDRTSESTPASTLALTLGMLRESSRLVGRTLDLARTEIDGNIRALIGLLALLGTIVVLLVAAFFVFLDAMVKALTVLIGSEVVAALVVASPFLVAAGLLAAVGLRRIARATRIVPPKVRGQAALATGS
;
A
#
# COMPACT_ATOMS: atom_id res chain seq x y z
N MET A 1 9.31 34.50 -54.07
CA MET A 1 10.73 34.88 -54.19
C MET A 1 11.08 35.66 -52.93
N ARG A 2 11.76 35.09 -51.93
CA ARG A 2 13.24 35.13 -51.72
C ARG A 2 13.80 36.52 -52.10
N ASP A 3 14.47 37.29 -51.25
CA ASP A 3 15.41 37.00 -50.16
C ASP A 3 15.59 38.29 -49.32
N GLY A 4 16.26 38.21 -48.16
CA GLY A 4 17.14 39.32 -47.76
C GLY A 4 17.23 39.72 -46.28
N SER A 5 18.06 38.99 -45.54
CA SER A 5 18.72 39.33 -44.27
C SER A 5 19.19 40.78 -44.07
N ARG A 6 19.03 41.29 -42.82
CA ARG A 6 20.02 42.09 -42.01
C ARG A 6 19.63 41.91 -40.53
N ALA A 7 20.37 41.23 -39.65
CA ALA A 7 21.71 41.47 -39.08
C ALA A 7 21.79 42.61 -38.04
N CYS A 8 22.28 42.22 -36.85
CA CYS A 8 23.05 42.96 -35.84
C CYS A 8 22.35 43.99 -34.92
N ALA A 9 22.36 43.73 -33.60
CA ALA A 9 23.24 44.45 -32.66
C ALA A 9 23.11 43.90 -31.22
N SER A 10 24.27 43.52 -30.69
CA SER A 10 24.62 43.33 -29.29
C SER A 10 24.78 44.68 -28.57
N GLU A 11 24.47 44.77 -27.27
CA GLU A 11 25.22 45.54 -26.24
C GLU A 11 24.48 45.45 -24.89
N THR A 12 25.04 44.77 -23.87
CA THR A 12 26.00 45.21 -22.82
C THR A 12 25.34 45.86 -21.59
N GLY A 13 25.84 45.43 -20.42
CA GLY A 13 25.73 46.16 -19.15
C GLY A 13 24.44 45.89 -18.37
N SER A 14 24.41 45.85 -17.05
CA SER A 14 25.44 46.14 -16.06
C SER A 14 24.89 45.67 -14.71
N LYS A 15 25.75 45.03 -13.93
CA LYS A 15 25.51 44.57 -12.57
C LYS A 15 25.91 45.68 -11.59
N PRO A 16 25.08 46.02 -10.60
CA PRO A 16 25.60 46.42 -9.29
C PRO A 16 24.86 45.62 -8.20
N SER A 17 25.49 44.73 -7.43
CA SER A 17 26.43 45.01 -6.35
C SER A 17 26.05 46.22 -5.48
N ARG A 18 25.20 45.97 -4.48
CA ARG A 18 25.22 46.70 -3.19
C ARG A 18 25.27 45.64 -2.08
N ARG A 19 26.39 45.58 -1.34
CA ARG A 19 26.66 46.31 -0.09
C ARG A 19 25.69 45.87 1.00
N ALA A 20 26.08 44.88 1.79
CA ALA A 20 26.81 45.08 3.05
C ALA A 20 25.89 45.61 4.16
N GLU A 21 25.42 44.68 5.00
CA GLU A 21 25.16 44.97 6.40
C GLU A 21 25.77 43.85 7.23
N ALA A 22 26.98 44.14 7.68
CA ALA A 22 27.62 43.45 8.77
C ALA A 22 27.09 44.05 10.07
N GLY A 23 26.78 43.20 11.04
CA GLY A 23 26.79 43.59 12.45
C GLY A 23 25.43 43.57 13.16
N ARG A 24 25.09 42.41 13.73
CA ARG A 24 24.81 42.28 15.17
C ARG A 24 24.61 40.81 15.52
N ARG A 25 25.55 40.25 16.28
CA ARG A 25 25.30 39.08 17.11
C ARG A 25 24.51 39.53 18.35
N PRO A 26 23.41 38.85 18.69
CA PRO A 26 23.01 38.68 20.07
C PRO A 26 23.17 37.20 20.43
N SER A 27 24.25 36.92 21.16
CA SER A 27 24.33 35.76 22.05
C SER A 27 23.37 35.99 23.21
N HIS A 28 22.22 35.31 23.24
CA HIS A 28 21.66 34.66 24.44
C HIS A 28 20.23 34.14 24.20
N ARG A 29 20.07 32.84 24.48
CA ARG A 29 19.02 32.23 25.33
C ARG A 29 17.55 32.23 24.85
N GLU A 30 17.00 31.00 24.90
CA GLU A 30 15.58 30.61 24.94
C GLU A 30 14.84 30.68 23.58
N ARG A 31 14.13 29.66 23.07
CA ARG A 31 13.28 28.63 23.70
C ARG A 31 13.17 27.38 22.81
N PRO A 32 12.89 26.19 23.38
CA PRO A 32 12.44 25.04 22.62
C PRO A 32 10.98 25.25 22.21
N VAL A 33 10.71 25.36 20.90
CA VAL A 33 9.35 25.30 20.37
C VAL A 33 8.99 23.83 20.18
N ALA A 34 8.22 23.33 21.13
CA ALA A 34 7.48 22.10 21.04
C ALA A 34 6.47 22.18 19.88
N SER A 35 6.54 21.20 18.97
CA SER A 35 5.47 20.75 18.10
C SER A 35 5.73 19.26 17.90
N GLY A 36 5.13 18.34 18.66
CA GLY A 36 3.74 18.33 19.07
C GLY A 36 2.89 17.57 18.06
N VAL A 37 3.32 16.37 17.62
CA VAL A 37 2.43 15.41 16.93
C VAL A 37 2.65 14.02 17.53
N GLY A 38 2.01 13.80 18.67
CA GLY A 38 1.08 12.68 18.83
C GLY A 38 1.63 11.26 18.80
N SER A 39 2.73 10.97 19.49
CA SER A 39 3.04 9.59 19.91
C SER A 39 2.13 9.22 21.10
N ARG A 40 0.86 8.96 20.82
CA ARG A 40 -0.05 8.35 21.79
C ARG A 40 0.25 6.86 21.84
N ALA A 41 1.06 6.52 22.84
CA ALA A 41 1.08 5.20 23.44
C ALA A 41 -0.36 4.75 23.72
N ALA A 42 -0.91 3.92 22.84
CA ALA A 42 -2.06 3.10 23.16
C ALA A 42 -1.56 1.97 24.07
N VAL A 43 -1.36 2.30 25.34
CA VAL A 43 -1.36 1.33 26.42
C VAL A 43 -2.72 0.67 26.35
N VAL A 44 -2.78 -0.51 25.74
CA VAL A 44 -3.94 -1.39 25.77
C VAL A 44 -4.09 -1.84 27.22
N ARG A 45 -4.82 -1.02 27.97
CA ARG A 45 -5.33 -1.34 29.29
C ARG A 45 -6.37 -2.42 29.06
N VAL A 46 -5.94 -3.67 29.18
CA VAL A 46 -6.83 -4.83 29.25
C VAL A 46 -7.68 -4.63 30.49
N CYS A 47 -8.85 -4.02 30.33
CA CYS A 47 -9.89 -4.07 31.34
C CYS A 47 -10.35 -5.53 31.41
N LEU A 48 -9.74 -6.29 32.32
CA LEU A 48 -10.36 -7.46 32.92
C LEU A 48 -11.70 -7.00 33.52
N ALA A 49 -12.76 -7.12 32.73
CA ALA A 49 -14.10 -7.10 33.28
C ALA A 49 -14.35 -8.45 33.99
N PRO A 50 -15.08 -8.43 35.11
CA PRO A 50 -14.99 -9.43 36.16
C PRO A 50 -15.69 -10.74 35.80
N LEU A 51 -15.04 -11.83 36.23
CA LEU A 51 -15.54 -13.19 36.26
C LEU A 51 -16.89 -13.26 37.02
N PRO A 52 -18.01 -13.68 36.40
CA PRO A 52 -19.22 -13.97 37.14
C PRO A 52 -19.24 -15.43 37.60
N ALA A 53 -19.22 -15.63 38.92
CA ALA A 53 -19.75 -16.81 39.59
C ALA A 53 -20.54 -16.33 40.82
N PRO A 54 -21.44 -17.12 41.44
CA PRO A 54 -22.24 -18.25 40.97
C PRO A 54 -23.75 -17.91 41.06
N LEU A 55 -24.58 -18.42 40.15
CA LEU A 55 -26.04 -18.36 40.33
C LEU A 55 -26.57 -19.68 40.87
N THR A 56 -26.52 -19.75 42.20
CA THR A 56 -27.41 -20.56 43.03
C THR A 56 -28.86 -20.26 42.66
N GLY A 57 -29.65 -21.30 42.36
CA GLY A 57 -31.11 -21.24 42.41
C GLY A 57 -31.80 -20.71 41.16
N ARG A 58 -31.87 -21.54 40.11
CA ARG A 58 -33.00 -21.46 39.16
C ARG A 58 -33.70 -22.81 39.09
N ARG A 59 -34.93 -22.82 39.61
CA ARG A 59 -35.92 -23.90 39.49
C ARG A 59 -35.86 -24.50 38.10
N LEU A 60 -35.69 -25.82 38.05
CA LEU A 60 -36.03 -26.62 36.88
C LEU A 60 -37.51 -26.37 36.58
N PRO A 61 -37.88 -25.84 35.40
CA PRO A 61 -39.25 -25.96 34.94
C PRO A 61 -39.55 -27.45 34.84
N SER A 62 -40.68 -27.82 35.44
CA SER A 62 -41.29 -29.14 35.36
C SER A 62 -41.09 -29.74 33.98
N MET A 63 -40.56 -30.94 33.99
CA MET A 63 -40.59 -31.96 32.94
C MET A 63 -41.90 -31.83 32.14
N GLN A 64 -41.86 -31.01 31.09
CA GLN A 64 -42.96 -30.88 30.17
C GLN A 64 -42.80 -32.06 29.23
N ASP A 65 -43.40 -33.16 29.66
CA ASP A 65 -43.73 -34.30 28.84
C ASP A 65 -44.70 -33.80 27.77
N ARG A 66 -44.13 -33.32 26.66
CA ARG A 66 -44.76 -33.40 25.35
C ARG A 66 -43.79 -34.21 24.52
N THR A 67 -44.09 -35.50 24.44
CA THR A 67 -43.96 -36.30 23.23
C THR A 67 -44.45 -35.47 22.04
N SER A 68 -43.59 -34.58 21.54
CA SER A 68 -43.78 -33.95 20.24
C SER A 68 -43.46 -35.05 19.27
N GLU A 69 -44.52 -35.67 18.77
CA GLU A 69 -44.55 -36.32 17.48
C GLU A 69 -43.52 -35.65 16.57
N SER A 70 -42.50 -36.43 16.16
CA SER A 70 -41.34 -35.97 15.41
C SER A 70 -41.75 -35.67 13.97
N THR A 71 -42.59 -34.67 13.77
CA THR A 71 -42.93 -34.17 12.44
C THR A 71 -41.71 -33.42 11.90
N PRO A 72 -41.25 -33.71 10.67
CA PRO A 72 -40.06 -33.07 10.07
C PRO A 72 -40.12 -31.53 10.07
N ALA A 73 -41.31 -30.94 10.14
CA ALA A 73 -41.52 -29.50 10.26
C ALA A 73 -40.98 -28.87 11.57
N SER A 74 -40.99 -29.61 12.69
CA SER A 74 -40.54 -29.08 14.00
C SER A 74 -39.01 -29.02 14.09
N THR A 75 -38.31 -30.02 13.55
CA THR A 75 -36.84 -30.03 13.44
C THR A 75 -36.33 -28.94 12.50
N LEU A 76 -37.06 -28.68 11.41
CA LEU A 76 -36.78 -27.57 10.50
C LEU A 76 -36.99 -26.20 11.16
N ALA A 77 -38.03 -26.05 11.98
CA ALA A 77 -38.27 -24.80 12.71
C ALA A 77 -37.16 -24.49 13.72
N LEU A 78 -36.64 -25.50 14.43
CA LEU A 78 -35.54 -25.34 15.37
C LEU A 78 -34.20 -25.04 14.68
N THR A 79 -33.90 -25.72 13.57
CA THR A 79 -32.68 -25.43 12.80
C THR A 79 -32.70 -24.04 12.19
N LEU A 80 -33.84 -23.58 11.64
CA LEU A 80 -34.02 -22.22 11.15
C LEU A 80 -33.95 -21.18 12.28
N GLY A 81 -34.47 -21.48 13.46
CA GLY A 81 -34.36 -20.63 14.65
C GLY A 81 -32.90 -20.45 15.08
N MET A 82 -32.15 -21.56 15.16
CA MET A 82 -30.72 -21.55 15.48
C MET A 82 -29.89 -20.86 14.39
N LEU A 83 -30.25 -21.00 13.10
CA LEU A 83 -29.58 -20.34 11.99
C LEU A 83 -29.82 -18.81 11.99
N ARG A 84 -31.02 -18.37 12.34
CA ARG A 84 -31.34 -16.94 12.52
C ARG A 84 -30.62 -16.32 13.72
N GLU A 85 -30.48 -17.07 14.81
CA GLU A 85 -29.80 -16.54 15.98
C GLU A 85 -28.27 -16.54 15.80
N SER A 86 -27.71 -17.58 15.16
CA SER A 86 -26.28 -17.60 14.79
C SER A 86 -25.92 -16.52 13.76
N SER A 87 -26.77 -16.26 12.77
CA SER A 87 -26.56 -15.15 11.82
C SER A 87 -26.60 -13.77 12.48
N ARG A 88 -27.44 -13.57 13.50
CA ARG A 88 -27.43 -12.32 14.31
C ARG A 88 -26.15 -12.15 15.11
N LEU A 89 -25.61 -13.23 15.69
CA LEU A 89 -24.32 -13.19 16.38
C LEU A 89 -23.15 -12.90 15.42
N VAL A 90 -23.14 -13.57 14.27
CA VAL A 90 -22.12 -13.37 13.23
C VAL A 90 -22.17 -11.95 12.65
N GLY A 91 -23.36 -11.37 12.50
CA GLY A 91 -23.51 -9.97 12.06
C GLY A 91 -22.81 -8.99 13.00
N ARG A 92 -22.91 -9.20 14.31
CA ARG A 92 -22.25 -8.33 15.30
C ARG A 92 -20.73 -8.49 15.32
N THR A 93 -20.23 -9.72 15.20
CA THR A 93 -18.77 -9.95 15.13
C THR A 93 -18.17 -9.40 13.83
N LEU A 94 -18.93 -9.45 12.73
CA LEU A 94 -18.52 -8.85 11.46
C LEU A 94 -18.49 -7.32 11.49
N ASP A 95 -19.42 -6.66 12.19
CA ASP A 95 -19.39 -5.19 12.31
C ASP A 95 -18.17 -4.71 13.11
N LEU A 96 -17.85 -5.39 14.21
CA LEU A 96 -16.62 -5.14 14.98
C LEU A 96 -15.36 -5.42 14.15
N ALA A 97 -15.33 -6.56 13.44
CA ALA A 97 -14.21 -6.91 12.56
C ALA A 97 -14.04 -5.91 11.42
N ARG A 98 -15.13 -5.39 10.83
CA ARG A 98 -15.08 -4.37 9.77
C ARG A 98 -14.46 -3.06 10.27
N THR A 99 -14.85 -2.60 11.45
CA THR A 99 -14.25 -1.38 12.02
C THR A 99 -12.76 -1.52 12.30
N GLU A 100 -12.29 -2.72 12.68
CA GLU A 100 -10.87 -2.99 12.85
C GLU A 100 -10.13 -3.09 11.50
N ILE A 101 -10.75 -3.75 10.51
CA ILE A 101 -10.21 -3.90 9.16
C ILE A 101 -10.06 -2.54 8.47
N ASP A 102 -11.02 -1.61 8.60
CA ASP A 102 -10.92 -0.28 7.98
C ASP A 102 -9.70 0.51 8.49
N GLY A 103 -9.39 0.38 9.79
CA GLY A 103 -8.17 0.94 10.37
C GLY A 103 -6.90 0.33 9.78
N ASN A 104 -6.88 -1.00 9.64
CA ASN A 104 -5.75 -1.72 9.06
C ASN A 104 -5.57 -1.43 7.56
N ILE A 105 -6.67 -1.30 6.80
CA ILE A 105 -6.63 -0.93 5.38
C ILE A 105 -6.02 0.46 5.21
N ARG A 106 -6.43 1.42 6.04
CA ARG A 106 -5.90 2.79 5.95
C ARG A 106 -4.41 2.86 6.29
N ALA A 107 -3.96 2.07 7.27
CA ALA A 107 -2.54 1.89 7.57
C ALA A 107 -1.79 1.23 6.40
N LEU A 108 -2.37 0.21 5.77
CA LEU A 108 -1.79 -0.46 4.61
C LEU A 108 -1.66 0.46 3.40
N ILE A 109 -2.69 1.27 3.10
CA ILE A 109 -2.64 2.28 2.04
C ILE A 109 -1.54 3.31 2.33
N GLY A 110 -1.44 3.77 3.59
CA GLY A 110 -0.37 4.69 4.00
C GLY A 110 1.02 4.09 3.83
N LEU A 111 1.20 2.83 4.22
CA LEU A 111 2.47 2.10 4.03
C LEU A 111 2.81 1.92 2.56
N LEU A 112 1.82 1.56 1.73
CA LEU A 112 2.01 1.36 0.30
C LEU A 112 2.34 2.68 -0.40
N ALA A 113 1.70 3.79 0.00
CA ALA A 113 2.03 5.12 -0.48
C ALA A 113 3.46 5.51 -0.10
N LEU A 114 3.85 5.33 1.17
CA LEU A 114 5.21 5.62 1.63
C LEU A 114 6.25 4.78 0.87
N LEU A 115 6.04 3.46 0.80
CA LEU A 115 6.95 2.57 0.08
C LEU A 115 7.02 2.93 -1.40
N GLY A 116 5.88 3.24 -2.02
CA GLY A 116 5.80 3.72 -3.40
C GLY A 116 6.62 4.99 -3.61
N THR A 117 6.47 5.99 -2.72
CA THR A 117 7.25 7.24 -2.80
C THR A 117 8.75 7.00 -2.67
N ILE A 118 9.17 6.12 -1.75
CA ILE A 118 10.58 5.75 -1.57
C ILE A 118 11.12 5.13 -2.86
N VAL A 119 10.38 4.17 -3.44
CA VAL A 119 10.79 3.50 -4.68
C VAL A 119 10.92 4.50 -5.83
N VAL A 120 9.94 5.40 -6.00
CA VAL A 120 9.99 6.43 -7.05
C VAL A 120 11.18 7.37 -6.87
N LEU A 121 11.43 7.84 -5.64
CA LEU A 121 12.59 8.69 -5.34
C LEU A 121 13.90 7.96 -5.58
N LEU A 122 13.98 6.68 -5.21
CA LEU A 122 15.18 5.86 -5.41
C LEU A 122 15.48 5.70 -6.90
N VAL A 123 14.46 5.42 -7.70
CA VAL A 123 14.58 5.32 -9.16
C VAL A 123 15.00 6.66 -9.77
N ALA A 124 14.37 7.77 -9.37
CA ALA A 124 14.72 9.09 -9.86
C ALA A 124 16.17 9.49 -9.49
N ALA A 125 16.56 9.30 -8.22
CA ALA A 125 17.91 9.58 -7.74
C ALA A 125 18.95 8.72 -8.47
N PHE A 126 18.62 7.45 -8.73
CA PHE A 126 19.47 6.55 -9.51
C PHE A 126 19.69 7.07 -10.95
N PHE A 127 18.64 7.52 -11.65
CA PHE A 127 18.79 8.10 -12.99
C PHE A 127 19.63 9.38 -13.00
N VAL A 128 19.41 10.27 -12.03
CA VAL A 128 20.23 11.49 -11.87
C VAL A 128 21.69 11.13 -11.61
N PHE A 129 21.94 10.11 -10.78
CA PHE A 129 23.29 9.61 -10.52
C PHE A 129 23.95 9.05 -11.79
N LEU A 130 23.22 8.27 -12.60
CA LEU A 130 23.74 7.77 -13.88
C LEU A 130 24.09 8.91 -14.84
N ASP A 131 23.24 9.93 -14.98
CA ASP A 131 23.52 11.12 -15.80
C ASP A 131 24.80 11.83 -15.33
N ALA A 132 24.94 12.04 -14.03
CA ALA A 132 26.13 12.64 -13.45
C ALA A 132 27.40 11.81 -13.74
N MET A 133 27.30 10.48 -13.65
CA MET A 133 28.41 9.57 -13.95
C MET A 133 28.78 9.60 -15.44
N VAL A 134 27.79 9.62 -16.34
CA VAL A 134 28.02 9.77 -17.79
C VAL A 134 28.72 11.08 -18.08
N LYS A 135 28.29 12.19 -17.48
CA LYS A 135 28.98 13.48 -17.65
C LYS A 135 30.42 13.45 -17.13
N ALA A 136 30.66 12.84 -15.97
CA ALA A 136 32.01 12.69 -15.44
C ALA A 136 32.91 11.87 -16.38
N LEU A 137 32.40 10.76 -16.94
CA LEU A 137 33.12 9.96 -17.93
C LEU A 137 33.31 10.71 -19.25
N THR A 138 32.34 11.52 -19.66
CA THR A 138 32.40 12.32 -20.89
C THR A 138 33.54 13.32 -20.81
N VAL A 139 33.74 13.98 -19.66
CA VAL A 139 34.88 14.88 -19.43
C VAL A 139 36.21 14.14 -19.58
N LEU A 140 36.27 12.86 -19.21
CA LEU A 140 37.49 12.05 -19.27
C LEU A 140 37.76 11.47 -20.67
N ILE A 141 36.72 11.02 -21.38
CA ILE A 141 36.81 10.29 -22.65
C ILE A 141 36.68 11.24 -23.86
N GLY A 142 36.05 12.40 -23.69
CA GLY A 142 35.75 13.35 -24.76
C GLY A 142 34.58 12.95 -25.67
N SER A 143 33.94 11.81 -25.40
CA SER A 143 32.80 11.31 -26.17
C SER A 143 31.64 10.90 -25.26
N GLU A 144 30.53 11.63 -25.37
CA GLU A 144 29.32 11.41 -24.56
C GLU A 144 28.63 10.08 -24.89
N VAL A 145 28.59 9.74 -26.18
CA VAL A 145 27.95 8.51 -26.66
C VAL A 145 28.63 7.27 -26.11
N VAL A 146 29.96 7.24 -26.11
CA VAL A 146 30.74 6.10 -25.60
C VAL A 146 30.58 5.97 -24.08
N ALA A 147 30.63 7.09 -23.35
CA ALA A 147 30.40 7.11 -21.91
C ALA A 147 29.00 6.58 -21.55
N ALA A 148 27.96 7.05 -22.25
CA ALA A 148 26.59 6.60 -22.03
C ALA A 148 26.42 5.09 -22.26
N LEU A 149 26.99 4.54 -23.34
CA LEU A 149 26.91 3.10 -23.64
C LEU A 149 27.58 2.23 -22.58
N VAL A 150 28.76 2.64 -22.08
CA VAL A 150 29.48 1.90 -21.04
C VAL A 150 28.69 1.84 -19.74
N VAL A 151 28.06 2.95 -19.36
CA VAL A 151 27.28 3.05 -18.11
C VAL A 151 25.93 2.33 -18.24
N ALA A 152 25.24 2.50 -19.37
CA ALA A 152 23.91 1.92 -19.60
C ALA A 152 23.95 0.41 -19.85
N SER A 153 25.02 -0.11 -20.45
CA SER A 153 25.16 -1.54 -20.81
C SER A 153 24.91 -2.50 -19.63
N PRO A 154 25.62 -2.41 -18.49
CA PRO A 154 25.39 -3.33 -17.37
C PRO A 154 23.97 -3.21 -16.78
N PHE A 155 23.40 -2.00 -16.80
CA PHE A 155 22.03 -1.76 -16.33
C PHE A 155 21.00 -2.42 -17.27
N LEU A 156 21.19 -2.30 -18.58
CA LEU A 156 20.33 -2.94 -19.57
C LEU A 156 20.38 -4.46 -19.46
N VAL A 157 21.57 -5.03 -19.25
CA VAL A 157 21.76 -6.47 -19.01
C VAL A 157 21.03 -6.92 -17.75
N ALA A 158 21.19 -6.20 -16.63
CA ALA A 158 20.52 -6.52 -15.37
C ALA A 158 18.99 -6.41 -15.48
N ALA A 159 18.49 -5.35 -16.12
CA ALA A 159 17.07 -5.16 -16.37
C ALA A 159 16.49 -6.26 -17.26
N GLY A 160 17.20 -6.64 -18.32
CA GLY A 160 16.82 -7.74 -19.21
C GLY A 160 16.78 -9.10 -18.50
N LEU A 161 17.78 -9.40 -17.67
CA LEU A 161 17.81 -10.60 -16.82
C LEU A 161 16.62 -10.63 -15.87
N LEU A 162 16.37 -9.53 -15.16
CA LEU A 162 15.27 -9.44 -14.20
C LEU A 162 13.91 -9.57 -14.89
N ALA A 163 13.72 -8.90 -16.03
CA ALA A 163 12.50 -9.01 -16.84
C ALA A 163 12.29 -10.44 -17.34
N ALA A 164 13.34 -11.11 -17.83
CA ALA A 164 13.27 -12.50 -18.27
C ALA A 164 12.93 -13.45 -17.12
N VAL A 165 13.55 -13.27 -15.94
CA VAL A 165 13.23 -14.07 -14.75
C VAL A 165 11.80 -13.82 -14.28
N GLY A 166 11.35 -12.57 -14.27
CA GLY A 166 9.98 -12.18 -13.92
C GLY A 166 8.96 -12.83 -14.85
N LEU A 167 9.16 -12.71 -16.15
CA LEU A 167 8.28 -13.30 -17.16
C LEU A 167 8.26 -14.83 -17.06
N ARG A 168 9.43 -15.46 -16.85
CA ARG A 168 9.53 -16.91 -16.61
C ARG A 168 8.79 -17.34 -15.34
N ARG A 169 8.83 -16.55 -14.27
CA ARG A 169 8.08 -16.84 -13.02
C ARG A 169 6.58 -16.74 -13.24
N ILE A 170 6.10 -15.69 -13.91
CA ILE A 170 4.67 -15.50 -14.22
C ILE A 170 4.18 -16.64 -15.12
N ALA A 171 4.91 -16.96 -16.20
CA ALA A 171 4.56 -18.04 -17.11
C ALA A 171 4.47 -19.41 -16.41
N ARG A 172 5.35 -19.69 -15.45
CA ARG A 172 5.26 -20.90 -14.62
C ARG A 172 4.04 -20.90 -13.72
N ALA A 173 3.68 -19.76 -13.13
CA ALA A 173 2.51 -19.64 -12.27
C ALA A 173 1.19 -19.83 -13.05
N THR A 174 1.07 -19.27 -14.25
CA THR A 174 -0.14 -19.39 -15.09
C THR A 174 -0.36 -20.80 -15.63
N ARG A 175 0.71 -21.58 -15.82
CA ARG A 175 0.64 -22.96 -16.33
C ARG A 175 -0.03 -23.95 -15.35
N ILE A 176 -0.15 -23.60 -14.07
CA ILE A 176 -0.66 -24.51 -13.01
C ILE A 176 -2.19 -24.41 -12.85
N VAL A 177 -2.85 -23.45 -13.51
CA VAL A 177 -4.32 -23.30 -13.45
C VAL A 177 -4.93 -23.74 -14.79
N PRO A 178 -5.41 -24.99 -14.92
CA PRO A 178 -6.26 -25.33 -16.04
C PRO A 178 -7.57 -24.53 -15.92
N PRO A 179 -8.04 -23.86 -16.98
CA PRO A 179 -9.37 -23.29 -16.97
C PRO A 179 -10.36 -24.41 -16.67
N LYS A 180 -11.09 -24.28 -15.56
CA LYS A 180 -12.12 -25.24 -15.16
C LYS A 180 -13.29 -25.04 -16.13
N VAL A 181 -13.21 -25.62 -17.32
CA VAL A 181 -14.30 -25.64 -18.31
C VAL A 181 -15.37 -26.61 -17.82
N ARG A 182 -16.04 -26.27 -16.70
CA ARG A 182 -17.03 -27.12 -16.03
C ARG A 182 -18.48 -26.82 -16.42
N GLY A 183 -18.70 -25.93 -17.40
CA GLY A 183 -20.05 -25.51 -17.81
C GLY A 183 -20.44 -25.84 -19.26
N GLN A 184 -19.51 -26.16 -20.15
CA GLN A 184 -19.85 -26.30 -21.59
C GLN A 184 -20.31 -27.70 -22.02
N ALA A 185 -20.15 -28.72 -21.18
CA ALA A 185 -20.72 -30.05 -21.46
C ALA A 185 -22.21 -30.18 -21.06
N ALA A 186 -22.75 -29.22 -20.29
CA ALA A 186 -24.15 -29.24 -19.86
C ALA A 186 -25.10 -28.49 -20.81
N LEU A 187 -24.56 -27.77 -21.81
CA LEU A 187 -25.34 -27.04 -22.82
C LEU A 187 -25.47 -27.77 -24.15
N ALA A 188 -24.81 -28.93 -24.33
CA ALA A 188 -24.83 -29.70 -25.58
C ALA A 188 -25.75 -30.94 -25.55
N THR A 189 -26.43 -31.22 -24.44
CA THR A 189 -27.33 -32.38 -24.28
C THR A 189 -28.79 -32.00 -24.02
N GLY A 190 -29.16 -30.75 -24.25
CA GLY A 190 -30.52 -30.25 -24.17
C GLY A 190 -31.04 -29.77 -25.52
N SER A 191 -31.12 -30.65 -26.51
CA SER A 191 -31.89 -30.45 -27.75
C SER A 191 -32.35 -31.79 -28.29
#